data_AF-A0A7Z8QG73-F1
#
_entry.id   AF-A0A7Z8QG73-F1
#
_cell.length_a   1.000
_cell.length_b   1.000
_cell.length_c   1.000
_cell.angle_alpha   90.00
_cell.angle_beta   90.00
_cell.angle_gamma   90.00
#
_symmetry.space_group_name_H-M   'P 1'
#
loop_
_entity.id
_entity.type
_entity.pdbx_description
1 polymer ?
#
loop_
_entity_poly.entity_id
_entity_poly.type
_entity_poly.pdbx_seq_one_letter_code
_entity_poly.pdbx_strand_id
1 'polypeptide(L)'
;MPFLNLGLCNSIVQAIKDLGYTAPPPIQKKAIPIILSGKDLIATAQTGTGKTAAFVLPVLEIFNKERKLRGKRIRALILTPTRELSIQIAANITEYSN
;
A
#
# COMPACT_ATOMS: atom_id res chain seq x y z
N MET A 1 6.89 13.76 -9.09
CA MET A 1 7.44 12.41 -8.85
C MET A 1 6.34 11.39 -9.10
N PRO A 2 6.48 10.55 -10.14
CA PRO A 2 5.53 9.49 -10.47
C PRO A 2 5.61 8.31 -9.48
N PHE A 3 4.58 7.45 -9.48
CA PHE A 3 4.55 6.24 -8.64
C PHE A 3 5.72 5.28 -8.90
N LEU A 4 6.17 5.16 -10.15
CA LEU A 4 7.30 4.31 -10.54
C LEU A 4 8.59 4.65 -9.77
N ASN A 5 8.75 5.90 -9.35
CA ASN A 5 9.94 6.33 -8.62
C ASN A 5 9.86 6.04 -7.11
N LEU A 6 8.76 5.48 -6.61
CA LEU A 6 8.57 5.18 -5.18
C LEU A 6 9.07 3.78 -4.79
N GLY A 7 9.70 3.03 -5.71
CA GLY A 7 10.26 1.70 -5.43
C GLY A 7 9.25 0.55 -5.50
N LEU A 8 8.11 0.79 -6.16
CA LEU A 8 7.06 -0.20 -6.45
C LEU A 8 7.33 -0.89 -7.80
N CYS A 9 6.95 -2.15 -7.93
CA CYS A 9 7.07 -2.89 -9.18
C CYS A 9 6.03 -2.44 -10.23
N ASN A 10 6.28 -2.77 -11.50
CA ASN A 10 5.45 -2.33 -12.62
C ASN A 10 3.99 -2.82 -12.53
N SER A 11 3.73 -4.02 -12.00
CA SER A 11 2.36 -4.55 -11.89
C SER A 11 1.52 -3.73 -10.93
N ILE A 12 2.06 -3.41 -9.74
CA ILE A 12 1.37 -2.55 -8.76
C ILE A 12 1.12 -1.16 -9.34
N VAL A 13 2.12 -0.58 -10.03
CA VAL A 13 1.99 0.76 -10.65
C VAL A 13 0.94 0.76 -11.75
N GLN A 14 0.83 -0.33 -12.52
CA GLN A 14 -0.19 -0.46 -13.55
C GLN A 14 -1.59 -0.62 -12.94
N ALA A 15 -1.75 -1.48 -11.93
CA ALA A 15 -3.03 -1.68 -11.25
C ALA A 15 -3.62 -0.36 -10.71
N ILE A 16 -2.81 0.45 -10.01
CA ILE A 16 -3.30 1.75 -9.51
C ILE A 16 -3.58 2.75 -10.63
N LYS A 17 -2.83 2.69 -11.74
CA LYS A 17 -3.06 3.56 -12.90
C LYS A 17 -4.42 3.24 -13.55
N ASP A 18 -4.78 1.97 -13.63
CA ASP A 18 -6.07 1.52 -14.17
C ASP A 18 -7.24 1.93 -13.26
N LEU A 19 -6.99 2.07 -11.95
CA LEU A 19 -7.91 2.68 -10.98
C LEU A 19 -7.95 4.21 -11.02
N GLY A 20 -7.24 4.84 -11.96
CA GLY A 20 -7.23 6.30 -12.17
C GLY A 20 -6.23 7.06 -11.30
N TYR A 21 -5.27 6.39 -10.64
CA TYR A 21 -4.24 7.07 -9.86
C TYR A 21 -3.20 7.70 -10.80
N THR A 22 -3.15 9.03 -10.84
CA THR A 22 -2.26 9.78 -11.74
C THR A 22 -0.94 10.16 -11.08
N ALA A 23 -0.99 10.69 -9.86
CA ALA A 23 0.19 11.13 -9.12
C ALA A 23 0.04 10.85 -7.62
N PRO A 24 1.13 10.46 -6.93
CA PRO A 24 1.06 10.18 -5.50
C PRO A 24 0.84 11.48 -4.69
N PRO A 25 -0.16 11.55 -3.80
CA PRO A 25 -0.29 12.63 -2.83
C PRO A 25 0.91 12.69 -1.87
N PRO A 26 1.11 13.82 -1.16
CA PRO A 26 2.27 14.04 -0.29
C PRO A 26 2.49 12.92 0.75
N ILE A 27 1.41 12.38 1.31
CA ILE A 27 1.48 11.30 2.31
C ILE A 27 2.09 10.02 1.73
N GLN A 28 1.74 9.66 0.48
CA GLN A 28 2.28 8.49 -0.20
C GLN A 28 3.74 8.70 -0.60
N LYS A 29 4.08 9.88 -1.14
CA LYS A 29 5.48 10.22 -1.49
C LYS A 29 6.43 10.09 -0.31
N LYS A 30 5.97 10.44 0.90
CA LYS A 30 6.76 10.37 2.12
C LYS A 30 6.76 8.97 2.75
N ALA A 31 5.59 8.33 2.84
CA ALA A 31 5.44 7.08 3.57
C ALA A 31 6.01 5.86 2.83
N ILE A 32 5.74 5.75 1.52
CA ILE A 32 6.04 4.53 0.75
C ILE A 32 7.55 4.19 0.81
N PRO A 33 8.48 5.13 0.54
CA PRO A 33 9.91 4.83 0.61
C PRO A 33 10.39 4.47 2.03
N ILE A 34 9.80 5.07 3.07
CA ILE A 34 10.15 4.78 4.47
C ILE A 34 9.76 3.35 4.82
N ILE A 35 8.54 2.94 4.48
CA ILE A 35 8.03 1.59 4.76
C ILE A 35 8.86 0.55 3.99
N LEU A 36 9.18 0.80 2.71
CA LEU A 36 10.04 -0.10 1.92
C LEU A 36 11.46 -0.23 2.46
N SER A 37 11.94 0.75 3.24
CA SER A 37 13.24 0.68 3.91
C SER A 37 13.23 -0.14 5.21
N GLY A 38 12.07 -0.70 5.60
CA GLY A 38 11.92 -1.50 6.81
C GLY A 38 11.91 -0.67 8.10
N LYS A 39 11.59 0.63 8.01
CA LYS A 39 11.53 1.54 9.16
C LYS A 39 10.09 1.73 9.64
N ASP A 40 9.94 1.86 10.95
CA ASP A 40 8.68 2.24 11.57
C ASP A 40 8.30 3.69 11.21
N LEU A 41 7.01 3.94 11.06
CA LEU A 41 6.47 5.23 10.64
C LEU A 41 5.20 5.57 11.40
N ILE A 42 5.15 6.80 11.91
CA ILE A 42 3.90 7.46 12.31
C ILE A 42 3.54 8.47 11.24
N ALA A 43 2.38 8.30 10.62
CA ALA A 43 1.93 9.12 9.51
C ALA A 43 0.60 9.82 9.87
N THR A 44 0.58 11.15 9.79
CA THR A 44 -0.62 11.96 10.00
C THR A 44 -0.98 12.69 8.70
N ALA A 45 -2.25 12.62 8.31
CA ALA A 45 -2.81 13.36 7.18
C ALA A 45 -4.33 13.45 7.35
N GLN A 46 -4.97 14.37 6.63
CA GLN A 46 -6.43 14.49 6.62
C GLN A 46 -7.09 13.22 6.03
N THR A 47 -8.34 12.94 6.40
CA THR A 47 -9.13 11.87 5.76
C THR A 47 -9.29 12.14 4.26
N GLY A 48 -9.33 11.09 3.44
CA GLY A 48 -9.43 11.21 1.98
C GLY A 48 -8.11 11.54 1.25
N THR A 49 -6.98 11.63 1.95
CA THR A 49 -5.67 11.99 1.34
C THR A 49 -4.87 10.80 0.79
N GLY A 50 -5.48 9.62 0.68
CA GLY A 50 -4.81 8.43 0.15
C GLY A 50 -3.91 7.69 1.14
N LYS A 51 -4.18 7.80 2.45
CA LYS A 51 -3.47 7.07 3.53
C LYS A 51 -3.49 5.55 3.34
N THR A 52 -4.60 4.99 2.84
CA THR A 52 -4.72 3.54 2.62
C THR A 52 -3.67 3.02 1.65
N ALA A 53 -3.58 3.60 0.45
CA ALA A 53 -2.54 3.23 -0.51
C ALA A 53 -1.12 3.53 0.01
N ALA A 54 -0.96 4.53 0.89
CA ALA A 54 0.35 4.87 1.48
C ALA A 54 0.97 3.73 2.31
N PHE A 55 0.16 2.90 2.98
CA PHE A 55 0.65 1.72 3.70
C PHE A 55 0.42 0.40 2.96
N VAL A 56 -0.61 0.29 2.11
CA VAL A 56 -0.91 -0.96 1.40
C VAL A 56 0.07 -1.25 0.27
N LEU A 57 0.34 -0.27 -0.60
CA LEU A 57 1.22 -0.46 -1.76
C LEU A 57 2.62 -0.98 -1.38
N PRO A 58 3.32 -0.41 -0.37
CA PRO A 58 4.62 -0.94 0.03
C PRO A 58 4.54 -2.32 0.68
N VAL A 59 3.44 -2.67 1.36
CA VAL A 59 3.24 -4.03 1.90
C VAL A 59 3.09 -5.05 0.78
N LEU A 60 2.33 -4.74 -0.27
CA LEU A 60 2.21 -5.60 -1.46
C LEU A 60 3.55 -5.78 -2.16
N GLU A 61 4.33 -4.71 -2.28
CA GLU A 61 5.68 -4.75 -2.87
C GLU A 61 6.62 -5.64 -2.04
N ILE A 62 6.60 -5.53 -0.71
CA ILE A 62 7.38 -6.41 0.18
C ILE A 62 6.99 -7.87 -0.04
N PHE A 63 5.69 -8.17 -0.10
CA PHE A 63 5.22 -9.55 -0.33
C PHE A 63 5.56 -10.10 -1.71
N ASN A 64 5.74 -9.24 -2.71
CA ASN A 64 6.18 -9.62 -4.04
C ASN A 64 7.68 -9.97 -4.08
N LYS A 65 8.51 -9.29 -3.28
CA LYS A 65 9.96 -9.57 -3.17
C LYS A 65 10.29 -10.76 -2.29
N GLU A 66 9.48 -11.00 -1.25
CA GLU A 66 9.71 -12.10 -0.32
C GLU A 66 9.46 -13.47 -0.95
N ARG A 67 10.30 -14.46 -0.61
CA ARG A 67 10.07 -15.85 -1.02
C ARG A 67 8.74 -16.33 -0.47
N LYS A 68 7.99 -17.09 -1.26
CA LYS A 68 6.77 -17.78 -0.79
C LYS A 68 7.11 -18.61 0.45
N LEU A 69 6.59 -18.19 1.60
CA LEU A 69 6.73 -18.92 2.85
C LEU A 69 5.97 -20.25 2.74
N ARG A 70 6.54 -21.33 3.28
CA ARG A 70 5.84 -22.61 3.39
C ARG A 70 4.71 -22.49 4.41
N GLY A 71 3.47 -22.78 3.99
CA GLY A 71 2.27 -22.79 4.85
C GLY A 71 1.50 -21.46 4.88
N LYS A 72 0.23 -21.51 5.31
CA LYS A 72 -0.63 -20.33 5.47
C LYS A 72 -0.26 -19.60 6.76
N ARG A 73 0.62 -18.60 6.69
CA ARG A 73 0.99 -17.72 7.81
C ARG A 73 0.49 -16.30 7.56
N ILE A 74 0.07 -15.62 8.62
CA ILE A 74 -0.26 -14.19 8.58
C ILE A 74 1.07 -13.42 8.40
N ARG A 75 1.14 -12.56 7.38
CA ARG A 75 2.34 -11.76 7.05
C ARG A 75 2.21 -10.27 7.39
N ALA A 76 0.97 -9.77 7.48
CA ALA A 76 0.66 -8.42 7.95
C ALA A 76 -0.69 -8.42 8.68
N LEU A 77 -0.83 -7.50 9.63
CA LEU A 77 -2.06 -7.24 10.38
C LEU A 77 -2.41 -5.76 10.25
N ILE A 78 -3.59 -5.46 9.70
CA ILE A 78 -4.14 -4.11 9.62
C ILE A 78 -5.27 -4.01 10.64
N LEU A 79 -5.16 -3.09 11.59
CA LEU A 79 -6.17 -2.85 12.61
C LEU A 79 -6.98 -1.60 12.27
N THR A 80 -8.30 -1.70 12.37
CA THR A 80 -9.23 -0.62 12.05
C THR A 80 -10.31 -0.52 13.12
N PRO A 81 -10.83 0.68 13.44
CA PRO A 81 -11.82 0.87 14.49
C PRO A 81 -13.22 0.35 14.15
N THR A 82 -13.56 0.21 12.86
CA THR A 82 -14.91 -0.19 12.42
C THR A 82 -14.86 -1.28 11.37
N ARG A 83 -15.95 -2.05 11.28
CA ARG A 83 -16.14 -3.12 10.28
C ARG A 83 -16.24 -2.55 8.87
N GLU A 84 -16.87 -1.40 8.71
CA GLU A 84 -17.07 -0.77 7.40
C GLU A 84 -15.72 -0.35 6.81
N LEU A 85 -14.84 0.22 7.65
CA LEU A 85 -13.51 0.61 7.21
C LEU A 85 -12.64 -0.60 6.88
N SER A 86 -12.76 -1.71 7.62
CA SER A 86 -12.01 -2.93 7.31
C SER A 86 -12.41 -3.51 5.96
N ILE A 87 -13.71 -3.53 5.64
CA ILE A 87 -14.24 -3.98 4.35
C ILE A 87 -13.74 -3.08 3.21
N GLN A 88 -13.78 -1.74 3.39
CA GLN A 88 -13.25 -0.81 2.38
C GLN A 88 -11.76 -1.00 2.12
N ILE A 89 -10.96 -1.20 3.17
CA ILE A 89 -9.52 -1.46 3.01
C ILE A 89 -9.28 -2.80 2.32
N ALA A 90 -10.03 -3.85 2.65
CA ALA A 90 -9.92 -5.15 1.99
C ALA A 90 -10.26 -5.08 0.48
N ALA A 91 -11.29 -4.32 0.11
CA ALA A 91 -11.62 -4.06 -1.29
C ALA A 91 -10.47 -3.37 -2.03
N ASN A 92 -9.92 -2.28 -1.45
CA ASN A 92 -8.76 -1.58 -2.02
C ASN A 92 -7.55 -2.51 -2.21
N ILE A 93 -7.26 -3.39 -1.23
CA ILE A 93 -6.16 -4.35 -1.34
C ILE A 93 -6.37 -5.29 -2.53
N THR A 94 -7.59 -5.77 -2.73
CA THR A 94 -7.95 -6.63 -3.87
C THR A 94 -7.70 -5.90 -5.19
N GLU A 95 -8.16 -4.66 -5.30
CA GLU A 95 -7.96 -3.85 -6.51
C GLU A 95 -6.49 -3.58 -6.82
N TYR A 96 -5.66 -3.30 -5.80
CA TYR A 96 -4.23 -3.02 -5.99
C TYR A 96 -3.39 -4.27 -6.26
N SER A 97 -3.92 -5.47 -6.01
CA SER A 97 -3.19 -6.74 -6.15
C SER A 97 -3.62 -7.59 -7.35
N ASN A 98 -4.50 -7.04 -8.19
CA ASN A 98 -4.90 -7.64 -9.47
C ASN A 98 -3.75 -7.69 -10.48
#